data_AF-A0A963SE95-F1
#
_entry.id   AF-A0A963SE95-F1
#
_cell.length_a   1.000
_cell.length_b   1.000
_cell.length_c   1.000
_cell.angle_alpha   90.00
_cell.angle_beta   90.00
_cell.angle_gamma   90.00
#
_symmetry.space_group_name_H-M   'P 1'
#
loop_
_entity.id
_entity.type
_entity.pdbx_description
1 polymer ?
#
loop_
_entity_poly.entity_id
_entity_poly.type
_entity_poly.pdbx_seq_one_letter_code
_entity_poly.pdbx_strand_id
1 'polypeptide(L)' 'TPMSLSVLGCVVNGPGEARETDIGLTGGGNGKHMVYLSGMKDHHIEDGAMLDHIVSLVEKKAAEIEDAMSDAGQATEAAE' A
#
# COMPACT_ATOMS: atom_id res chain seq x y z
N THR A 1 6.16 -4.56 10.64
CA THR A 1 6.77 -5.37 9.55
C THR A 1 7.32 -4.50 8.42
N PRO A 2 8.32 -4.96 7.64
CA PRO A 2 8.83 -4.19 6.50
C PRO A 2 7.82 -4.17 5.35
N MET A 3 7.57 -2.99 4.78
CA MET A 3 6.66 -2.77 3.65
C MET A 3 7.10 -1.55 2.83
N SER A 4 6.67 -1.48 1.58
CA SER A 4 6.98 -0.39 0.65
C SER A 4 5.77 0.51 0.41
N LEU A 5 5.96 1.83 0.60
CA LEU A 5 4.94 2.86 0.40
C LEU A 5 5.46 3.91 -0.59
N SER A 6 4.66 4.22 -1.62
CA SER A 6 4.97 5.28 -2.60
C SER A 6 3.86 6.32 -2.66
N VAL A 7 4.21 7.61 -2.60
CA VAL A 7 3.28 8.75 -2.65
C VAL A 7 3.72 9.71 -3.74
N LEU A 8 2.92 9.81 -4.79
CA LEU A 8 3.29 10.45 -6.06
C LEU A 8 2.29 11.55 -6.39
N GLY A 9 2.76 12.74 -6.76
CA GLY A 9 1.89 13.90 -7.01
C GLY A 9 1.28 13.98 -8.43
N CYS A 10 1.64 13.08 -9.34
CA CYS A 10 1.29 13.21 -10.77
C CYS A 10 0.84 11.88 -11.39
N VAL A 11 -0.30 11.88 -12.11
CA VAL A 11 -0.85 10.72 -12.83
C VAL A 11 0.03 10.20 -13.96
N VAL A 12 0.99 11.01 -14.44
CA VAL A 12 1.73 10.69 -15.67
C VAL A 12 2.75 9.59 -15.39
N ASN A 13 3.56 9.78 -14.35
CA ASN A 13 4.59 8.81 -13.95
C ASN A 13 4.19 8.00 -12.70
N GLY A 14 3.22 8.48 -11.92
CA GLY A 14 2.76 7.82 -10.69
C GLY A 14 2.35 6.35 -10.86
N PRO A 15 1.62 5.95 -11.92
CA PRO A 15 1.18 4.57 -12.08
C PRO A 15 2.31 3.54 -12.20
N GLY A 16 3.50 3.93 -12.68
CA GLY A 16 4.65 3.03 -12.78
C GLY A 16 5.24 2.74 -11.40
N GLU A 17 5.56 3.79 -10.65
CA GLU A 17 6.16 3.68 -9.31
C GLU A 17 5.18 3.12 -8.27
N ALA A 18 3.88 3.44 -8.37
CA ALA A 18 2.85 2.88 -7.50
C ALA A 18 2.63 1.36 -7.72
N ARG A 19 3.04 0.83 -8.88
CA ARG A 19 2.94 -0.61 -9.18
C ARG A 19 4.01 -1.46 -8.53
N GLU A 20 5.14 -0.85 -8.19
CA GLU A 20 6.29 -1.52 -7.60
C GLU A 20 6.27 -1.51 -6.07
N THR A 21 5.19 -1.00 -5.47
CA THR A 21 5.05 -0.87 -4.02
C THR A 21 3.82 -1.60 -3.48
N ASP A 22 3.87 -1.94 -2.19
CA ASP A 22 2.78 -2.60 -1.48
C ASP A 22 1.58 -1.67 -1.37
N ILE A 23 1.83 -0.39 -1.13
CA ILE A 23 0.84 0.67 -1.11
C ILE A 23 1.36 1.82 -1.96
N GLY A 24 0.60 2.20 -2.98
CA GLY A 24 0.93 3.29 -3.88
C GLY A 24 -0.20 4.32 -3.92
N LEU A 25 0.13 5.60 -3.89
CA LEU A 25 -0.82 6.68 -4.11
C LEU A 25 -0.33 7.55 -5.25
N THR A 26 -1.23 7.85 -6.18
CA THR A 26 -0.95 8.76 -7.29
C THR A 26 -1.92 9.93 -7.27
N GLY A 27 -1.39 11.14 -7.43
CA GLY A 27 -2.14 12.37 -7.54
C GLY A 27 -2.89 12.41 -8.84
N GLY A 28 -4.22 12.49 -8.75
CA GLY A 28 -5.11 12.74 -9.88
C GLY A 28 -5.52 14.20 -9.96
N GLY A 29 -5.75 14.67 -11.18
CA GLY A 29 -6.31 16.00 -11.39
C GLY A 29 -7.67 16.15 -10.72
N ASN A 30 -8.03 17.37 -10.35
CA ASN A 30 -9.29 17.74 -9.71
C ASN A 30 -9.50 17.16 -8.29
N GLY A 31 -8.44 17.07 -7.49
CA GLY A 31 -8.54 16.72 -6.06
C GLY A 31 -8.96 15.27 -5.79
N LYS A 32 -8.59 14.37 -6.70
CA LYS A 32 -8.87 12.94 -6.61
C LYS A 32 -7.56 12.18 -6.73
N HIS A 33 -7.24 11.31 -5.79
CA HIS A 33 -6.07 10.46 -5.83
C HIS A 33 -6.47 9.03 -6.18
N MET A 34 -5.60 8.30 -6.87
CA MET A 34 -5.78 6.86 -7.13
C MET A 34 -4.89 6.06 -6.19
N VAL A 35 -5.48 5.06 -5.55
CA VAL A 35 -4.81 4.12 -4.64
C VAL A 35 -4.47 2.83 -5.39
N TYR A 36 -3.29 2.31 -5.10
CA TYR A 36 -2.75 1.07 -5.58
C TYR A 36 -2.41 0.18 -4.38
N LEU A 37 -2.90 -1.07 -4.39
CA LEU A 37 -2.54 -2.09 -3.41
C LEU A 37 -1.86 -3.25 -4.11
N SER A 38 -0.65 -3.62 -3.65
CA SER A 38 0.17 -4.67 -4.25
C SER A 38 0.28 -4.55 -5.77
N GLY A 39 0.49 -3.31 -6.22
CA GLY A 39 0.59 -2.92 -7.61
C GLY A 39 -0.69 -2.99 -8.46
N MET A 40 -1.85 -3.27 -7.87
CA MET A 40 -3.14 -3.21 -8.56
C MET A 40 -3.92 -1.95 -8.18
N LYS A 41 -4.65 -1.38 -9.14
CA LYS A 41 -5.56 -0.27 -8.88
C LYS A 41 -6.70 -0.76 -7.99
N ASP A 42 -6.96 -0.03 -6.91
CA ASP A 42 -8.03 -0.37 -5.98
C ASP A 42 -9.21 0.61 -6.15
N HIS A 43 -9.05 1.85 -5.69
CA HIS A 43 -10.10 2.87 -5.72
C HIS A 43 -9.53 4.29 -5.78
N HIS A 44 -10.42 5.29 -5.91
CA HIS A 44 -10.06 6.70 -5.79
C HIS A 44 -10.47 7.27 -4.43
N ILE A 45 -9.70 8.24 -3.96
CA ILE A 45 -9.97 9.00 -2.73
C ILE A 45 -9.91 10.49 -3.00
N GLU A 46 -10.61 11.29 -2.21
CA GLU A 46 -10.59 12.76 -2.30
C GLU A 46 -9.52 13.33 -1.36
N ASP A 47 -8.96 14.51 -1.69
CA ASP A 47 -7.89 15.17 -0.93
C ASP A 47 -8.16 15.23 0.58
N GLY A 48 -9.40 15.54 0.97
CA GLY A 48 -9.79 15.71 2.37
C GLY A 48 -9.76 14.44 3.21
N ALA A 49 -9.83 13.26 2.58
CA ALA A 49 -9.77 11.96 3.24
C ALA A 49 -8.44 11.24 3.00
N MET A 50 -7.50 11.87 2.27
CA MET A 50 -6.28 11.22 1.80
C MET A 50 -5.44 10.66 2.95
N LEU A 51 -5.14 11.49 3.95
CA LEU A 51 -4.22 11.12 5.03
C LEU A 51 -4.79 9.99 5.90
N ASP A 52 -6.03 10.14 6.35
CA ASP A 52 -6.71 9.15 7.20
C ASP A 52 -6.80 7.80 6.49
N HIS A 53 -7.09 7.82 5.18
CA HIS A 53 -7.16 6.62 4.38
C HIS A 53 -5.80 5.92 4.23
N ILE A 54 -4.71 6.66 4.00
CA ILE A 54 -3.36 6.07 3.90
C ILE A 54 -2.99 5.41 5.22
N VAL A 55 -3.20 6.10 6.34
CA VAL A 55 -2.86 5.56 7.67
C VAL A 55 -3.62 4.26 7.91
N SER A 56 -4.94 4.24 7.67
CA SER A 56 -5.75 3.03 7.83
C SER A 56 -5.26 1.87 6.95
N LEU A 57 -4.86 2.15 5.70
CA LEU A 57 -4.31 1.12 4.81
C LEU A 57 -2.97 0.57 5.30
N VAL A 58 -2.07 1.44 5.75
CA VAL A 58 -0.76 1.04 6.27
C VAL A 58 -0.92 0.19 7.52
N GLU A 59 -1.76 0.60 8.47
CA GLU A 59 -2.04 -0.16 9.69
C GLU A 59 -2.63 -1.53 9.37
N LYS A 60 -3.64 -1.59 8.49
CA LYS A 60 -4.25 -2.85 8.08
C LYS A 60 -3.23 -3.77 7.42
N LYS A 61 -2.43 -3.24 6.50
CA LYS A 61 -1.43 -4.03 5.77
C LYS A 61 -0.28 -4.47 6.69
N ALA A 62 0.12 -3.65 7.65
CA ALA A 62 1.11 -4.03 8.66
C ALA A 62 0.61 -5.22 9.49
N ALA A 63 -0.64 -5.17 9.95
CA ALA A 63 -1.28 -6.27 10.67
C ALA A 63 -1.36 -7.55 9.83
N GLU A 64 -1.79 -7.45 8.56
CA GLU A 64 -1.82 -8.60 7.64
C GLU A 64 -0.44 -9.24 7.45
N ILE A 65 0.63 -8.44 7.33
CA ILE A 65 1.99 -8.96 7.19
C ILE A 65 2.47 -9.57 8.52
N GLU A 66 2.11 -9.01 9.66
CA GLU A 66 2.43 -9.56 10.99
C GLU A 66 1.76 -10.92 11.21
N ASP A 67 0.46 -11.01 10.90
CA ASP A 67 -0.31 -12.26 10.94
C ASP A 67 0.31 -13.30 10.00
N ALA A 68 0.63 -12.92 8.75
CA ALA A 68 1.25 -13.81 7.78
C ALA A 68 2.67 -14.27 8.17
N MET A 69 3.45 -13.42 8.83
CA MET A 69 4.78 -13.77 9.34
C MET A 69 4.71 -14.69 10.56
N SER A 70 3.65 -14.61 11.38
CA SER A 70 3.44 -15.51 12.51
C SER A 70 3.14 -16.95 12.08
N ASP A 71 2.52 -17.13 10.90
CA ASP A 71 2.20 -18.45 10.32
C ASP A 71 3.41 -19.05 9.57
N ALA A 72 4.22 -18.22 8.90
CA ALA A 72 5.45 -18.65 8.22
C ALA A 72 6.61 -19.00 9.19
N GLY A 73 6.60 -18.47 10.42
CA GLY A 73 7.57 -18.81 11.47
C GLY A 73 7.52 -20.28 11.90
N GLN A 74 6.38 -20.96 11.76
CA GLN A 74 6.23 -22.37 12.16
C GLN A 74 6.81 -23.38 11.14
N ALA A 75 7.07 -22.97 9.90
CA ALA A 75 7.60 -23.87 8.88
C ALA A 75 9.14 -23.99 8.89
N THR A 76 9.85 -23.03 9.52
CA THR A 76 11.32 -22.97 9.46
C THR A 76 11.99 -23.61 10.69
N GLU A 77 11.29 -23.75 11.82
CA GLU A 77 11.85 -24.36 13.05
C GLU A 77 11.77 -25.91 13.08
N ALA A 78 11.18 -26.57 12.08
CA ALA A 78 11.03 -28.03 12.04
C ALA A 78 12.20 -28.78 11.35
N ALA A 79 13.29 -28.08 10.99
CA ALA A 79 14.38 -28.64 10.18
C ALA A 79 15.79 -28.44 10.77
N GLU A 80 15.92 -28.25 12.09
CA GLU A 80 17.20 -28.38 12.80
C GLU A 80 17.22 -29.61 13.72
#